data_AF-A0AAU0HRP8-F1
#
_entry.id   AF-A0AAU0HRP8-F1
#
_cell.length_a   1.000
_cell.length_b   1.000
_cell.length_c   1.000
_cell.angle_alpha   90.00
_cell.angle_beta   90.00
_cell.angle_gamma   90.00
#
_symmetry.space_group_name_H-M   'P 1'
#
loop_
_entity.id
_entity.type
_entity.pdbx_description
1 polymer ?
#
loop_
_entity_poly.entity_id
_entity_poly.type
_entity_poly.pdbx_seq_one_letter_code
_entity_poly.pdbx_strand_id
1 'polypeptide(L)'
;MRIASLSLLLATAPLVLKAEPARFELDPAHTTVVFLVDHMGYAATLGLFAEVEGGFVYDEETQELSAVRVVVQTVSIDTKNDARDEHVRSDDFLDVSEFSEMVFTADEGVPDDEMTGKVEGSLELRGETRPLTLEVTLNKAEEYPFGHGRYTLGLSLRGALSRSEWGMDYGVADGLVGDEVRLLIETEAMRVSD
;
A
#
# COMPACT_ATOMS: atom_id res chain seq x y z
N MET A 1 -36.52 67.63 -1.21
CA MET A 1 -35.47 66.95 -0.41
C MET A 1 -35.38 65.53 -0.94
N ARG A 2 -34.35 65.21 -1.75
CA ARG A 2 -34.25 63.93 -2.47
C ARG A 2 -33.56 62.90 -1.56
N ILE A 3 -34.24 61.79 -1.29
CA ILE A 3 -33.71 60.65 -0.53
C ILE A 3 -32.95 59.77 -1.52
N ALA A 4 -31.62 59.72 -1.42
CA ALA A 4 -30.80 58.79 -2.18
C ALA A 4 -30.87 57.42 -1.51
N SER A 5 -31.38 56.41 -2.24
CA SER A 5 -31.38 55.01 -1.79
C SER A 5 -30.04 54.37 -2.11
N LEU A 6 -29.35 53.89 -1.09
CA LEU A 6 -28.07 53.19 -1.21
C LEU A 6 -28.35 51.69 -1.36
N SER A 7 -28.27 51.18 -2.59
CA SER A 7 -28.38 49.74 -2.86
C SER A 7 -27.07 49.05 -2.47
N LEU A 8 -27.09 48.29 -1.38
CA LEU A 8 -25.98 47.45 -0.96
C LEU A 8 -25.97 46.18 -1.82
N LEU A 9 -25.02 46.06 -2.75
CA LEU A 9 -24.75 44.80 -3.44
C LEU A 9 -24.07 43.85 -2.44
N LEU A 10 -24.78 42.81 -2.01
CA LEU A 10 -24.18 41.65 -1.34
C LEU A 10 -23.47 40.81 -2.41
N ALA A 11 -22.14 40.82 -2.41
CA ALA A 11 -21.35 39.91 -3.22
C ALA A 11 -21.40 38.52 -2.56
N THR A 12 -22.14 37.58 -3.15
CA THR A 12 -22.08 36.16 -2.78
C THR A 12 -20.82 35.56 -3.40
N ALA A 13 -19.77 35.40 -2.60
CA ALA A 13 -18.64 34.57 -3.01
C ALA A 13 -19.11 33.10 -3.12
N PRO A 14 -18.75 32.36 -4.17
CA PRO A 14 -19.06 30.95 -4.26
C PRO A 14 -18.36 30.22 -3.11
N LEU A 15 -19.11 29.40 -2.36
CA LEU A 15 -18.52 28.40 -1.48
C LEU A 15 -17.87 27.34 -2.39
N VAL A 16 -16.54 27.27 -2.38
CA VAL A 16 -15.84 26.08 -2.88
C VAL A 16 -15.98 25.04 -1.77
N LEU A 17 -16.89 24.08 -1.96
CA LEU A 17 -16.90 22.86 -1.15
C LEU A 17 -15.64 22.10 -1.55
N LYS A 18 -14.62 22.11 -0.69
CA LYS A 18 -13.51 21.16 -0.79
C LYS A 18 -14.09 19.76 -0.55
N ALA A 19 -13.72 18.79 -1.38
CA ALA A 19 -13.98 17.40 -1.04
C ALA A 19 -13.28 17.09 0.29
N GLU A 20 -13.98 16.50 1.25
CA GLU A 20 -13.35 16.08 2.50
C GLU A 20 -12.53 14.80 2.25
N PRO A 21 -11.42 14.59 2.99
CA PRO A 21 -10.65 13.36 2.90
C PRO A 21 -11.55 12.14 3.09
N ALA A 22 -11.48 11.19 2.17
CA ALA A 22 -12.33 10.00 2.20
C ALA A 22 -11.56 8.79 2.70
N ARG A 23 -12.25 7.91 3.43
CA ARG A 23 -11.69 6.62 3.85
C ARG A 23 -11.82 5.60 2.73
N PHE A 24 -10.74 4.91 2.43
CA PHE A 24 -10.67 3.80 1.49
C PHE A 24 -10.27 2.52 2.22
N GLU A 25 -10.89 1.41 1.84
CA GLU A 25 -10.54 0.07 2.31
C GLU A 25 -10.09 -0.76 1.12
N LEU A 26 -9.00 -1.52 1.28
CA LEU A 26 -8.51 -2.41 0.23
C LEU A 26 -9.56 -3.47 -0.08
N ASP A 27 -9.72 -3.83 -1.36
CA ASP A 27 -10.53 -4.98 -1.75
C ASP A 27 -9.68 -6.25 -1.69
N PRO A 28 -9.90 -7.14 -0.71
CA PRO A 28 -9.07 -8.35 -0.57
C PRO A 28 -9.08 -9.25 -1.82
N ALA A 29 -10.14 -9.21 -2.64
CA ALA A 29 -10.23 -9.99 -3.86
C ALA A 29 -9.40 -9.42 -5.03
N HIS A 30 -9.03 -8.14 -4.95
CA HIS A 30 -8.28 -7.40 -5.97
C HIS A 30 -6.99 -6.79 -5.41
N THR A 31 -6.50 -7.29 -4.28
CA THR A 31 -5.21 -6.93 -3.69
C THR A 31 -4.25 -8.11 -3.79
N THR A 32 -3.03 -7.86 -4.26
CA THR A 32 -1.96 -8.86 -4.21
C THR A 32 -0.63 -8.19 -3.93
N VAL A 33 0.11 -8.74 -2.97
CA VAL A 33 1.51 -8.37 -2.70
C VAL A 33 2.39 -9.47 -3.29
N VAL A 34 3.09 -9.15 -4.37
CA VAL A 34 4.08 -10.03 -5.01
C VAL A 34 5.47 -9.61 -4.60
N PHE A 35 6.36 -10.58 -4.44
CA PHE A 35 7.77 -10.32 -4.27
C PHE A 35 8.64 -11.16 -5.21
N LEU A 36 9.86 -10.67 -5.47
CA LEU A 36 10.89 -11.36 -6.21
C LEU A 36 12.20 -11.35 -5.41
N VAL A 37 12.83 -12.52 -5.29
CA VAL A 37 14.16 -12.69 -4.67
C VAL A 37 15.05 -13.51 -5.58
N ASP A 38 16.29 -13.07 -5.79
CA ASP A 38 17.28 -13.81 -6.57
C ASP A 38 17.57 -15.20 -5.96
N HIS A 39 17.74 -16.21 -6.81
CA HIS A 39 18.15 -17.55 -6.41
C HIS A 39 19.41 -17.95 -7.18
N MET A 40 20.56 -17.83 -6.49
CA MET A 40 21.90 -18.17 -6.99
C MET A 40 22.29 -17.47 -8.32
N GLY A 41 21.74 -16.30 -8.61
CA GLY A 41 21.97 -15.56 -9.86
C GLY A 41 21.36 -16.19 -11.11
N TYR A 42 20.62 -17.29 -10.99
CA TYR A 42 20.00 -17.95 -12.15
C TYR A 42 18.67 -17.30 -12.54
N ALA A 43 17.80 -17.07 -11.56
CA ALA A 43 16.49 -16.47 -11.76
C ALA A 43 15.95 -15.95 -10.43
N ALA A 44 15.03 -14.99 -10.52
CA ALA A 44 14.23 -14.61 -9.37
C ALA A 44 13.16 -15.68 -9.07
N THR A 45 13.06 -16.09 -7.81
CA THR A 45 11.88 -16.75 -7.29
C THR A 45 10.77 -15.72 -7.12
N LEU A 46 9.60 -16.02 -7.67
CA LEU A 46 8.38 -15.25 -7.47
C LEU A 46 7.56 -15.89 -6.35
N GLY A 47 7.07 -15.05 -5.44
CA GLY A 47 6.06 -15.44 -4.46
C GLY A 47 5.05 -14.33 -4.24
N LEU A 48 3.97 -14.65 -3.54
CA LEU A 48 2.92 -13.70 -3.18
C LEU A 48 2.40 -13.94 -1.77
N PHE A 49 1.74 -12.92 -1.23
CA PHE A 49 0.84 -13.04 -0.08
C PHE A 49 -0.60 -12.77 -0.55
N ALA A 50 -1.51 -13.67 -0.20
CA ALA A 50 -2.90 -13.62 -0.65
C ALA A 50 -3.86 -13.01 0.38
N GLU A 51 -3.48 -13.00 1.66
CA GLU A 51 -4.31 -12.48 2.74
C GLU A 51 -3.81 -11.09 3.15
N VAL A 52 -4.39 -10.08 2.51
CA VAL A 52 -4.06 -8.68 2.71
C VAL A 52 -5.33 -7.91 3.03
N GLU A 53 -5.28 -7.09 4.08
CA GLU A 53 -6.37 -6.19 4.45
C GLU A 53 -5.81 -4.84 4.89
N GLY A 54 -6.68 -3.83 4.93
CA GLY A 54 -6.29 -2.50 5.39
C GLY A 54 -6.99 -1.39 4.66
N GLY A 55 -6.44 -0.20 4.80
CA GLY A 55 -7.01 1.00 4.21
C GLY A 55 -6.20 2.24 4.53
N PHE A 56 -6.73 3.37 4.10
CA PHE A 56 -6.11 4.69 4.26
C PHE A 56 -7.16 5.78 4.13
N VAL A 57 -6.78 7.01 4.48
CA VAL A 57 -7.57 8.22 4.20
C VAL A 57 -6.85 9.00 3.11
N TYR A 58 -7.60 9.42 2.08
CA TYR A 58 -7.05 10.15 0.95
C TYR A 58 -8.00 11.26 0.49
N ASP A 59 -7.45 12.44 0.27
CA ASP A 59 -8.11 13.56 -0.40
C ASP A 59 -7.57 13.66 -1.82
N GLU A 60 -8.43 13.39 -2.81
CA GLU A 60 -8.04 13.39 -4.23
C GLU A 60 -7.74 14.80 -4.77
N GLU A 61 -8.32 15.86 -4.18
CA GLU A 61 -8.11 17.25 -4.64
C GLU A 61 -6.78 17.81 -4.13
N THR A 62 -6.41 17.48 -2.89
CA THR A 62 -5.16 17.95 -2.28
C THR A 62 -4.02 16.95 -2.35
N GLN A 63 -4.32 15.71 -2.72
CA GLN A 63 -3.43 14.55 -2.68
C GLN A 63 -2.88 14.25 -1.28
N GLU A 64 -3.55 14.73 -0.23
CA GLU A 64 -3.18 14.44 1.16
C GLU A 64 -3.56 12.98 1.50
N LEU A 65 -2.55 12.19 1.84
CA LEU A 65 -2.68 10.81 2.31
C LEU A 65 -2.43 10.79 3.82
N SER A 66 -3.22 10.00 4.56
CA SER A 66 -3.00 9.78 5.99
C SER A 66 -3.58 8.45 6.45
N ALA A 67 -3.23 8.05 7.69
CA ALA A 67 -3.80 6.89 8.36
C ALA A 67 -3.71 5.59 7.52
N VAL A 68 -2.63 5.42 6.77
CA VAL A 68 -2.36 4.19 6.02
C VAL A 68 -2.08 3.09 7.04
N ARG A 69 -2.81 1.99 6.94
CA ARG A 69 -2.51 0.78 7.69
C ARG A 69 -2.91 -0.44 6.86
N VAL A 70 -1.91 -1.27 6.53
CA VAL A 70 -2.07 -2.51 5.78
C VAL A 70 -1.51 -3.67 6.59
N VAL A 71 -2.26 -4.77 6.67
CA VAL A 71 -1.86 -6.03 7.30
C VAL A 71 -1.72 -7.08 6.23
N VAL A 72 -0.63 -7.83 6.30
CA VAL A 72 -0.42 -9.04 5.51
C VAL A 72 -0.27 -10.21 6.48
N GLN A 73 -1.08 -11.25 6.32
CA GLN A 73 -0.92 -12.49 7.09
C GLN A 73 0.25 -13.28 6.50
N THR A 74 1.33 -13.45 7.27
CA THR A 74 2.60 -14.03 6.78
C THR A 74 2.46 -15.50 6.39
N VAL A 75 1.51 -16.22 7.00
CA VAL A 75 1.20 -17.61 6.67
C VAL A 75 0.66 -17.79 5.25
N SER A 76 0.06 -16.74 4.67
CA SER A 76 -0.53 -16.74 3.32
C SER A 76 0.50 -16.73 2.19
N ILE A 77 1.78 -16.84 2.52
CA ILE A 77 2.87 -17.00 1.56
C ILE A 77 2.60 -18.16 0.60
N ASP A 78 2.77 -17.89 -0.69
CA ASP A 78 2.65 -18.88 -1.77
C ASP A 78 3.69 -18.61 -2.85
N THR A 79 4.60 -19.56 -3.03
CA THR A 79 5.59 -19.57 -4.12
C THR A 79 5.32 -20.68 -5.13
N LYS A 80 4.14 -21.32 -5.07
CA LYS A 80 3.74 -22.52 -5.82
C LYS A 80 4.65 -23.73 -5.55
N ASN A 81 5.23 -23.80 -4.35
CA ASN A 81 6.05 -24.93 -3.91
C ASN A 81 5.92 -25.11 -2.39
N ASP A 82 5.14 -26.11 -1.98
CA ASP A 82 4.82 -26.36 -0.57
C ASP A 82 6.04 -26.50 0.33
N ALA A 83 7.11 -27.16 -0.12
CA ALA A 83 8.32 -27.36 0.68
C ALA A 83 9.10 -26.06 0.89
N ARG A 84 9.12 -25.19 -0.12
CA ARG A 84 9.72 -23.86 0.00
C ARG A 84 8.85 -22.95 0.86
N ASP A 85 7.53 -23.02 0.70
CA ASP A 85 6.61 -22.20 1.49
C ASP A 85 6.69 -22.58 2.97
N GLU A 86 6.81 -23.88 3.28
CA GLU A 86 7.09 -24.35 4.65
C GLU A 86 8.41 -23.80 5.19
N HIS A 87 9.48 -23.78 4.38
CA HIS A 87 10.76 -23.23 4.82
C HIS A 87 10.71 -21.72 5.01
N VAL A 88 10.05 -20.97 4.11
CA VAL A 88 9.87 -19.52 4.24
C VAL A 88 9.03 -19.16 5.47
N ARG A 89 8.15 -20.06 5.92
CA ARG A 89 7.39 -19.87 7.17
C ARG A 89 8.23 -20.08 8.44
N SER A 90 9.36 -20.77 8.36
CA SER A 90 10.22 -21.09 9.51
C SER A 90 11.01 -19.88 10.03
N ASP A 91 11.74 -20.10 11.13
CA ASP A 91 12.57 -19.11 11.82
C ASP A 91 13.79 -18.64 11.01
N ASP A 92 14.21 -19.39 9.99
CA ASP A 92 15.21 -18.95 8.99
C ASP A 92 14.73 -17.74 8.16
N PHE A 93 13.41 -17.52 8.09
CA PHE A 93 12.75 -16.48 7.29
C PHE A 93 11.69 -15.74 8.12
N LEU A 94 10.39 -15.94 7.81
CA LEU A 94 9.32 -15.10 8.36
C LEU A 94 9.01 -15.37 9.83
N ASP A 95 9.36 -16.56 10.33
CA ASP A 95 9.02 -17.04 11.68
C ASP A 95 7.53 -16.83 12.01
N VAL A 96 6.66 -17.42 11.18
CA VAL A 96 5.22 -17.15 11.25
C VAL A 96 4.55 -17.66 12.52
N SER A 97 5.24 -18.55 13.26
CA SER A 97 4.80 -19.00 14.58
C SER A 97 4.79 -17.89 15.62
N GLU A 98 5.79 -17.00 15.58
CA GLU A 98 5.93 -15.88 16.51
C GLU A 98 5.42 -14.56 15.90
N PHE A 99 5.53 -14.41 14.58
CA PHE A 99 5.17 -13.19 13.84
C PHE A 99 4.17 -13.51 12.72
N SER A 100 2.90 -13.63 13.09
CA SER A 100 1.81 -13.96 12.17
C SER A 100 1.46 -12.85 11.18
N GLU A 101 1.85 -11.61 11.48
CA GLU A 101 1.49 -10.42 10.70
C GLU A 101 2.73 -9.61 10.30
N MET A 102 2.65 -9.04 9.10
CA MET A 102 3.50 -7.96 8.63
C MET A 102 2.60 -6.73 8.48
N VAL A 103 3.01 -5.58 9.03
CA VAL A 103 2.17 -4.38 9.07
C VAL A 103 2.91 -3.20 8.47
N PHE A 104 2.32 -2.56 7.46
CA PHE A 104 2.81 -1.31 6.90
C PHE A 104 1.93 -0.14 7.35
N THR A 105 2.56 0.92 7.86
CA THR A 105 1.87 2.16 8.26
C THR A 105 2.55 3.39 7.68
N ALA A 106 1.76 4.39 7.30
CA ALA A 106 2.25 5.70 6.86
C ALA A 106 1.21 6.79 7.16
N ASP A 107 1.70 8.02 7.36
CA ASP A 107 0.86 9.18 7.66
C ASP A 107 0.94 10.27 6.58
N GLU A 108 1.79 10.08 5.56
CA GLU A 108 1.94 11.02 4.46
C GLU A 108 2.34 10.33 3.16
N GLY A 109 2.06 11.00 2.05
CA GLY A 109 2.56 10.68 0.73
C GLY A 109 3.25 11.90 0.13
N VAL A 110 4.17 11.68 -0.80
CA VAL A 110 4.89 12.70 -1.54
C VAL A 110 4.47 12.58 -3.01
N PRO A 111 3.49 13.38 -3.48
CA PRO A 111 3.09 13.38 -4.89
C PRO A 111 4.23 13.88 -5.77
N ASP A 112 4.49 13.17 -6.86
CA ASP A 112 5.38 13.62 -7.95
C ASP A 112 4.54 14.35 -9.02
N ASP A 113 3.35 13.84 -9.32
CA ASP A 113 2.32 14.46 -10.16
C ASP A 113 0.90 13.99 -9.80
N GLU A 114 -0.10 14.25 -10.65
CA GLU A 114 -1.50 13.86 -10.42
C GLU A 114 -1.71 12.34 -10.29
N MET A 115 -0.82 11.53 -10.89
CA MET A 115 -1.00 10.08 -11.03
C MET A 115 0.11 9.28 -10.36
N THR A 116 1.20 9.91 -9.94
CA THR A 116 2.38 9.24 -9.38
C THR A 116 2.91 9.94 -8.14
N GLY A 117 3.58 9.17 -7.29
CA GLY A 117 4.24 9.68 -6.10
C GLY A 117 4.85 8.57 -5.27
N LYS A 118 5.14 8.88 -4.01
CA LYS A 118 5.73 7.95 -3.06
C LYS A 118 4.98 7.93 -1.75
N VAL A 119 4.96 6.78 -1.10
CA VAL A 119 4.52 6.64 0.28
C VAL A 119 5.72 6.20 1.09
N GLU A 120 6.16 7.06 2.00
CA GLU A 120 7.23 6.77 2.94
C GLU A 120 6.59 6.32 4.25
N GLY A 121 6.78 5.04 4.60
CA GLY A 121 6.15 4.44 5.75
C GLY A 121 7.12 3.62 6.58
N SER A 122 6.53 2.92 7.55
CA SER A 122 7.21 1.96 8.42
C SER A 122 6.63 0.58 8.19
N LEU A 123 7.50 -0.39 7.97
CA LEU A 123 7.19 -1.80 7.90
C LEU A 123 7.60 -2.49 9.20
N GLU A 124 6.61 -2.98 9.94
CA GLU A 124 6.80 -3.96 11.00
C GLU A 124 6.81 -5.36 10.38
N LEU A 125 7.92 -6.07 10.55
CA LEU A 125 8.13 -7.42 10.06
C LEU A 125 9.00 -8.15 11.08
N ARG A 126 8.66 -9.39 11.43
CA ARG A 126 9.47 -10.21 12.35
C ARG A 126 9.84 -9.49 13.67
N GLY A 127 8.91 -8.69 14.19
CA GLY A 127 9.05 -7.93 15.45
C GLY A 127 9.90 -6.66 15.37
N GLU A 128 10.46 -6.32 14.20
CA GLU A 128 11.29 -5.14 14.00
C GLU A 128 10.59 -4.16 13.03
N THR A 129 10.62 -2.87 13.37
CA THR A 129 10.02 -1.82 12.54
C THR A 129 11.12 -1.04 11.82
N ARG A 130 11.04 -0.96 10.48
CA ARG A 130 11.99 -0.18 9.67
C ARG A 130 11.29 0.64 8.59
N PRO A 131 11.93 1.70 8.08
CA PRO A 131 11.39 2.46 6.97
C PRO A 131 11.24 1.61 5.70
N LEU A 132 10.16 1.84 4.95
CA LEU A 132 9.97 1.32 3.61
C LEU A 132 9.32 2.42 2.75
N THR A 133 9.90 2.68 1.59
CA THR A 133 9.33 3.59 0.59
C THR A 133 8.70 2.78 -0.53
N LEU A 134 7.45 3.12 -0.88
CA LEU A 134 6.74 2.56 -2.01
C LEU A 134 6.50 3.66 -3.05
N GLU A 135 6.93 3.43 -4.28
CA GLU A 135 6.51 4.21 -5.45
C GLU A 135 5.09 3.80 -5.82
N VAL A 136 4.21 4.78 -6.05
CA VAL A 136 2.78 4.57 -6.29
C VAL A 136 2.40 5.15 -7.63
N THR A 137 1.59 4.40 -8.37
CA THR A 137 0.86 4.87 -9.54
C THR A 137 -0.63 4.70 -9.30
N LEU A 138 -1.37 5.81 -9.35
CA LEU A 138 -2.81 5.81 -9.48
C LEU A 138 -3.16 5.50 -10.92
N ASN A 139 -3.68 4.30 -11.18
CA ASN A 139 -4.07 3.88 -12.52
C ASN A 139 -5.42 4.45 -12.92
N LYS A 140 -6.35 4.53 -11.95
CA LYS A 140 -7.73 4.95 -12.17
C LYS A 140 -8.41 5.34 -10.85
N ALA A 141 -9.29 6.33 -10.91
CA ALA A 141 -10.20 6.72 -9.83
C ALA A 141 -11.60 6.97 -10.42
N GLU A 142 -12.55 6.06 -10.17
CA GLU A 142 -13.93 6.18 -10.70
C GLU A 142 -14.91 5.27 -9.94
N GLU A 143 -16.21 5.43 -10.15
CA GLU A 143 -17.20 4.42 -9.75
C GLU A 143 -16.93 3.08 -10.45
N TYR A 144 -16.96 1.98 -9.69
CA TYR A 144 -16.73 0.66 -10.24
C TYR A 144 -17.84 0.29 -11.23
N PRO A 145 -17.52 -0.22 -12.44
CA PRO A 145 -18.49 -0.33 -13.53
C PRO A 145 -19.58 -1.39 -13.32
N PHE A 146 -19.42 -2.29 -12.35
CA PHE A 146 -20.36 -3.36 -12.00
C PHE A 146 -20.16 -3.82 -10.55
N GLY A 147 -20.83 -4.90 -10.12
CA GLY A 147 -20.60 -5.47 -8.79
C GLY A 147 -20.94 -4.49 -7.66
N HIS A 148 -19.97 -4.19 -6.79
CA HIS A 148 -20.19 -3.31 -5.64
C HIS A 148 -20.49 -1.86 -6.00
N GLY A 149 -20.11 -1.38 -7.20
CA GLY A 149 -20.43 -0.03 -7.69
C GLY A 149 -19.84 1.13 -6.89
N ARG A 150 -19.00 0.86 -5.89
CA ARG A 150 -18.35 1.89 -5.05
C ARG A 150 -17.31 2.66 -5.85
N TYR A 151 -17.11 3.93 -5.52
CA TYR A 151 -15.97 4.70 -6.00
C TYR A 151 -14.66 4.01 -5.59
N THR A 152 -13.76 3.77 -6.54
CA THR A 152 -12.61 2.87 -6.38
C THR A 152 -11.35 3.48 -6.98
N LEU A 153 -10.25 3.34 -6.25
CA LEU A 153 -8.91 3.66 -6.72
C LEU A 153 -8.22 2.36 -7.16
N GLY A 154 -7.69 2.32 -8.38
CA GLY A 154 -6.80 1.27 -8.84
C GLY A 154 -5.35 1.72 -8.71
N LEU A 155 -4.53 0.99 -7.97
CA LEU A 155 -3.17 1.38 -7.57
C LEU A 155 -2.16 0.30 -7.93
N SER A 156 -1.03 0.71 -8.51
CA SER A 156 0.17 -0.12 -8.65
C SER A 156 1.25 0.45 -7.76
N LEU A 157 1.92 -0.39 -6.97
CA LEU A 157 3.03 0.02 -6.11
C LEU A 157 4.27 -0.83 -6.35
N ARG A 158 5.43 -0.20 -6.18
CA ARG A 158 6.75 -0.82 -6.32
C ARG A 158 7.64 -0.40 -5.16
N GLY A 159 8.48 -1.31 -4.70
CA GLY A 159 9.45 -1.04 -3.65
C GLY A 159 10.49 -2.14 -3.57
N ALA A 160 11.46 -1.97 -2.68
CA ALA A 160 12.42 -3.00 -2.36
C ALA A 160 12.87 -2.86 -0.90
N LEU A 161 13.29 -3.97 -0.32
CA LEU A 161 13.89 -4.03 1.01
C LEU A 161 15.00 -5.07 1.04
N SER A 162 15.87 -5.00 2.05
CA SER A 162 16.87 -6.05 2.31
C SER A 162 16.38 -6.92 3.47
N ARG A 163 16.13 -8.20 3.21
CA ARG A 163 15.53 -9.09 4.24
C ARG A 163 16.45 -9.33 5.43
N SER A 164 17.76 -9.21 5.25
CA SER A 164 18.75 -9.28 6.34
C SER A 164 18.55 -8.20 7.40
N GLU A 165 17.94 -7.06 7.07
CA GLU A 165 17.64 -6.02 8.05
C GLU A 165 16.65 -6.50 9.12
N TRP A 166 15.84 -7.51 8.81
CA TRP A 166 14.92 -8.18 9.73
C TRP A 166 15.46 -9.53 10.25
N GLY A 167 16.76 -9.79 10.06
CA GLY A 167 17.43 -11.00 10.52
C GLY A 167 17.10 -12.26 9.71
N MET A 168 16.58 -12.12 8.49
CA MET A 168 16.38 -13.23 7.55
C MET A 168 17.66 -13.50 6.76
N ASP A 169 18.70 -14.00 7.45
CA ASP A 169 20.05 -14.12 6.88
C ASP A 169 20.31 -15.41 6.08
N TYR A 170 19.37 -16.37 6.10
CA TYR A 170 19.56 -17.69 5.48
C TYR A 170 19.99 -17.57 4.02
N GLY A 171 21.16 -18.11 3.67
CA GLY A 171 21.66 -18.16 2.30
C GLY A 171 22.17 -16.82 1.72
N VAL A 172 22.13 -15.71 2.47
CA VAL A 172 22.63 -14.40 2.00
C VAL A 172 24.15 -14.42 1.82
N ALA A 173 24.89 -14.82 2.85
CA ALA A 173 26.36 -14.75 2.87
C ALA A 173 27.04 -15.63 1.80
N ASP A 174 26.42 -16.77 1.47
CA ASP A 174 26.91 -17.71 0.46
C ASP A 174 26.34 -17.45 -0.95
N GLY A 175 25.51 -16.41 -1.11
CA GLY A 175 24.88 -16.06 -2.38
C GLY A 175 23.85 -17.08 -2.89
N LEU A 176 23.25 -17.85 -1.98
CA LEU A 176 22.25 -18.86 -2.33
C LEU A 176 20.86 -18.25 -2.57
N VAL A 177 20.50 -17.28 -1.73
CA VAL A 177 19.23 -16.55 -1.81
C VAL A 177 19.52 -15.07 -1.61
N GLY A 178 19.08 -14.24 -2.55
CA GLY A 178 19.32 -12.80 -2.54
C GLY A 178 18.87 -12.11 -1.24
N ASP A 179 19.53 -11.00 -0.93
CA ASP A 179 19.15 -10.15 0.21
C ASP A 179 18.06 -9.15 -0.17
N GLU A 180 18.17 -8.54 -1.35
CA GLU A 180 17.15 -7.64 -1.88
C GLU A 180 15.88 -8.43 -2.24
N VAL A 181 14.76 -7.98 -1.69
CA VAL A 181 13.40 -8.42 -1.99
C VAL A 181 12.70 -7.28 -2.72
N ARG A 182 12.40 -7.47 -4.00
CA ARG A 182 11.65 -6.50 -4.79
C ARG A 182 10.16 -6.75 -4.63
N LEU A 183 9.38 -5.70 -4.41
CA LEU A 183 7.94 -5.72 -4.17
C LEU A 183 7.19 -5.21 -5.40
N LEU A 184 6.13 -5.93 -5.77
CA LEU A 184 5.16 -5.52 -6.77
C LEU A 184 3.77 -5.69 -6.16
N ILE A 185 3.08 -4.59 -5.95
CA ILE A 185 1.75 -4.60 -5.35
C ILE A 185 0.78 -4.07 -6.39
N GLU A 186 -0.33 -4.78 -6.55
CA GLU A 186 -1.47 -4.34 -7.35
C GLU A 186 -2.68 -4.39 -6.44
N THR A 187 -3.44 -3.31 -6.36
CA THR A 187 -4.59 -3.23 -5.46
C THR A 187 -5.69 -2.34 -5.98
N GLU A 188 -6.93 -2.72 -5.67
CA GLU A 188 -8.08 -1.82 -5.71
C GLU A 188 -8.42 -1.40 -4.27
N ALA A 189 -8.83 -0.14 -4.09
CA ALA A 189 -9.25 0.41 -2.81
C ALA A 189 -10.60 1.11 -2.96
N MET A 190 -11.60 0.64 -2.23
CA MET A 190 -12.98 1.09 -2.33
C MET A 190 -13.27 2.18 -1.29
N ARG A 191 -13.84 3.30 -1.74
CA ARG A 191 -14.31 4.37 -0.84
C ARG A 191 -15.39 3.84 0.10
N VAL A 192 -15.20 4.00 1.39
CA VAL A 192 -16.20 3.67 2.42
C VAL A 192 -17.35 4.66 2.31
N SER A 193 -18.58 4.13 2.25
CA SER A 193 -19.78 4.96 2.30
C SER A 193 -20.01 5.40 3.73
N ASP A 194 -20.30 6.69 3.93
CA ASP A 194 -20.78 7.23 5.21
C ASP A 194 -22.16 6.66 5.60
#